data_AF-A0A814JQ76-F1
#
_entry.id   AF-A0A814JQ76-F1
#
_cell.length_a   1.000
_cell.length_b   1.000
_cell.length_c   1.000
_cell.angle_alpha   90.00
_cell.angle_beta   90.00
_cell.angle_gamma   90.00
#
_symmetry.space_group_name_H-M   'P 1'
#
loop_
_entity.id
_entity.type
_entity.pdbx_description
1 polymer ?
#
loop_
_entity_poly.entity_id
_entity_poly.type
_entity_poly.pdbx_seq_one_letter_code
_entity_poly.pdbx_strand_id
1 'polypeptide(L)'
;MVVNGAVENALATIGAVLWCVQILPQIWKSWRAKSTTGLSPWLMFTWMISLWVLGIYNITQELSIPLHIQPELCGFAPPPLDAFAASSYLIVVGMELLILLLAAILNPIAYYRRRDEKVTEVIEEIETIDKIVSSKDYVANAEANINRPTDLDDAFAEWF
;
A
#
# COMPACT_ATOMS: atom_id res chain seq x y z
N MET A 1 19.91 38.72 1.21
CA MET A 1 20.80 38.07 0.23
C MET A 1 20.33 38.46 -1.15
N VAL A 2 21.24 38.73 -2.10
CA VAL A 2 20.83 39.02 -3.50
C VAL A 2 20.51 37.68 -4.16
N VAL A 3 19.23 37.39 -4.35
CA VAL A 3 18.73 36.17 -4.98
C VAL A 3 18.47 36.43 -6.47
N ASN A 4 18.97 35.54 -7.32
CA ASN A 4 18.73 35.62 -8.76
C ASN A 4 17.42 34.88 -9.09
N GLY A 5 16.32 35.63 -9.15
CA GLY A 5 14.99 35.07 -9.40
C GLY A 5 14.86 34.28 -10.71
N ALA A 6 15.68 34.56 -11.72
CA ALA A 6 15.67 33.79 -12.97
C ALA A 6 16.24 32.37 -12.78
N VAL A 7 17.31 32.24 -12.00
CA VAL A 7 17.90 30.93 -11.66
C VAL A 7 16.96 30.15 -10.75
N GLU A 8 16.31 30.83 -9.82
CA GLU A 8 15.36 30.25 -8.88
C GLU A 8 14.15 29.61 -9.59
N ASN A 9 13.51 30.37 -10.50
CA ASN A 9 12.38 29.89 -11.29
C ASN A 9 12.79 28.73 -12.22
N ALA A 10 13.98 28.80 -12.81
CA ALA A 10 14.48 27.74 -13.69
C ALA A 10 14.70 26.43 -12.93
N LEU A 11 15.39 26.48 -11.79
CA LEU A 11 15.67 25.30 -10.96
C LEU A 11 14.38 24.69 -10.38
N ALA A 12 13.45 25.53 -9.92
CA ALA A 12 12.18 25.05 -9.40
C ALA A 12 11.33 24.39 -10.49
N THR A 13 11.29 24.98 -11.70
CA THR A 13 10.58 24.39 -12.85
C THR A 13 11.17 23.05 -13.25
N ILE A 14 12.50 22.93 -13.31
CA ILE A 14 13.20 21.68 -13.62
C ILE A 14 12.89 20.63 -12.54
N GLY A 15 12.92 21.03 -11.26
CA GLY A 15 12.54 20.17 -10.14
C GLY A 15 11.13 19.62 -10.27
N ALA A 16 10.15 20.48 -10.60
CA ALA A 16 8.76 20.07 -10.81
C ALA A 16 8.62 19.07 -11.98
N VAL A 17 9.29 19.31 -13.10
CA VAL A 17 9.27 18.40 -14.26
C VAL A 17 9.87 17.03 -13.90
N LEU A 18 11.03 17.00 -13.25
CA LEU A 18 11.66 15.76 -12.81
C LEU A 18 10.78 15.00 -11.80
N TRP A 19 10.07 15.74 -10.94
CA TRP A 19 9.11 15.17 -10.00
C TRP A 19 7.90 14.54 -10.71
N CYS A 20 7.38 15.15 -11.76
CA CYS A 20 6.32 14.54 -12.56
C CYS A 20 6.78 13.22 -13.21
N VAL A 21 8.02 13.19 -13.72
CA VAL A 21 8.59 12.00 -14.38
C VAL A 21 8.77 10.85 -13.38
N GLN A 22 9.20 11.11 -12.14
CA GLN A 22 9.44 10.02 -11.17
C GLN A 22 8.16 9.31 -10.70
N ILE A 23 6.98 9.94 -10.81
CA ILE A 23 5.70 9.33 -10.41
C ILE A 23 5.22 8.29 -11.44
N LEU A 24 5.59 8.43 -12.72
CA LEU A 24 5.07 7.59 -13.82
C LEU A 24 5.29 6.08 -13.60
N PRO A 25 6.48 5.59 -13.19
CA PRO A 25 6.69 4.17 -12.91
C PRO A 25 5.80 3.64 -11.79
N GLN A 26 5.50 4.46 -10.78
CA GLN A 26 4.65 4.08 -9.65
C GLN A 26 3.19 3.95 -10.06
N ILE A 27 2.68 4.87 -10.89
CA ILE A 27 1.33 4.79 -11.47
C ILE A 27 1.22 3.56 -12.37
N TRP A 28 2.20 3.36 -13.26
CA TRP A 28 2.19 2.23 -14.19
C TRP A 28 2.21 0.88 -13.45
N LYS A 29 3.08 0.72 -12.44
CA LYS A 29 3.13 -0.49 -11.62
C LYS A 29 1.82 -0.71 -10.87
N SER A 30 1.24 0.33 -10.26
CA SER A 30 -0.02 0.24 -9.51
C SER A 30 -1.19 -0.13 -10.44
N TRP A 31 -1.21 0.43 -11.65
CA TRP A 31 -2.22 0.11 -12.67
C TRP A 31 -2.09 -1.31 -13.21
N ARG A 32 -0.85 -1.80 -13.45
CA ARG A 32 -0.57 -3.17 -13.89
C ARG A 32 -0.86 -4.21 -12.80
N ALA A 33 -0.46 -3.93 -11.57
CA ALA A 33 -0.66 -4.84 -10.43
C ALA A 33 -2.11 -4.87 -9.93
N LYS A 34 -2.94 -3.87 -10.32
CA LYS A 34 -4.30 -3.65 -9.79
C LYS A 34 -4.33 -3.68 -8.25
N SER A 35 -3.24 -3.27 -7.64
CA SER A 35 -3.03 -3.31 -6.22
C SER A 35 -1.90 -2.34 -5.87
N THR A 36 -2.10 -1.58 -4.80
CA THR A 36 -1.10 -0.68 -4.23
C THR A 36 -0.42 -1.30 -2.99
N THR A 37 -0.40 -2.64 -2.90
CA THR A 37 0.30 -3.34 -1.81
C THR A 37 1.79 -3.06 -1.91
N GLY A 38 2.31 -2.21 -1.02
CA GLY A 38 3.68 -1.69 -1.07
C GLY A 38 3.75 -0.17 -0.95
N LEU A 39 2.63 0.53 -1.17
CA LEU A 39 2.51 1.94 -0.80
C LEU A 39 2.19 2.02 0.70
N SER A 40 3.17 2.45 1.50
CA SER A 40 3.01 2.59 2.96
C SER A 40 2.02 3.72 3.28
N PRO A 41 0.88 3.44 3.93
CA PRO A 41 -0.05 4.48 4.35
C PRO A 41 0.59 5.48 5.32
N TRP A 42 1.51 4.99 6.17
CA TRP A 42 2.26 5.82 7.11
C TRP A 42 3.19 6.79 6.41
N LEU A 43 3.84 6.38 5.33
CA LEU A 43 4.69 7.26 4.53
C LEU A 43 3.88 8.41 3.94
N MET A 44 2.69 8.12 3.38
CA MET A 44 1.79 9.15 2.86
C MET A 44 1.31 10.10 3.96
N PHE A 45 0.99 9.58 5.15
CA PHE A 45 0.58 10.40 6.28
C PHE A 45 1.70 11.34 6.78
N THR A 46 2.92 10.81 6.95
CA THR A 46 4.07 11.64 7.34
C THR A 46 4.40 12.67 6.27
N TRP A 47 4.26 12.29 5.00
CA TRP A 47 4.52 13.17 3.87
C TRP A 47 3.51 14.33 3.81
N MET A 48 2.21 14.06 4.03
CA MET A 48 1.20 15.11 4.18
C MET A 48 1.57 16.09 5.29
N ILE A 49 1.94 15.62 6.49
CA ILE A 49 2.34 16.50 7.60
C ILE A 49 3.58 17.34 7.22
N SER A 50 4.56 16.74 6.52
CA SER A 50 5.74 17.46 6.04
C SER A 50 5.38 18.57 5.05
N LEU A 51 4.38 18.38 4.19
CA LEU A 51 3.88 19.44 3.31
C LEU A 51 3.36 20.64 4.12
N TRP A 52 2.53 20.41 5.14
CA TRP A 52 2.02 21.50 5.98
C TRP A 52 3.14 22.35 6.61
N VAL A 53 4.18 21.71 7.16
CA VAL A 53 5.31 22.42 7.77
C VAL A 53 6.13 23.18 6.73
N LEU A 54 6.35 22.57 5.56
CA LEU A 54 7.06 23.21 4.44
C LEU A 54 6.26 24.41 3.88
N GLY A 55 4.93 24.36 3.93
CA GLY A 55 4.00 25.46 3.60
C GLY A 55 4.26 26.72 4.35
N ILE A 56 4.16 26.59 5.66
CA ILE A 56 4.39 27.70 6.59
C ILE A 56 5.80 28.28 6.38
N TYR A 57 6.81 27.43 6.19
CA TYR A 57 8.18 27.89 5.92
C TYR A 57 8.28 28.68 4.59
N ASN A 58 7.70 28.16 3.51
CA ASN A 58 7.79 28.82 2.21
C ASN A 58 7.07 30.18 2.22
N ILE A 59 5.88 30.25 2.83
CA ILE A 59 5.10 31.49 3.00
C ILE A 59 5.87 32.53 3.83
N THR A 60 6.51 32.11 4.93
CA THR A 60 7.22 33.04 5.83
C THR A 60 8.55 33.55 5.28
N GLN A 61 9.14 32.86 4.30
CA GLN A 61 10.44 33.22 3.72
C GLN A 61 10.33 33.94 2.36
N GLU A 62 9.12 34.13 1.83
CA GLU A 62 8.87 34.75 0.52
C GLU A 62 9.73 34.15 -0.62
N LEU A 63 9.99 32.83 -0.60
CA LEU A 63 10.76 32.15 -1.66
C LEU A 63 10.01 32.21 -2.99
N SER A 64 10.69 31.98 -4.11
CA SER A 64 10.11 32.05 -5.46
C SER A 64 8.73 31.39 -5.55
N ILE A 65 7.87 31.99 -6.37
CA ILE A 65 6.48 31.61 -6.64
C ILE A 65 6.28 30.09 -6.79
N PRO A 66 7.20 29.32 -7.42
CA PRO A 66 7.11 27.87 -7.50
C PRO A 66 7.16 27.14 -6.14
N LEU A 67 7.88 27.65 -5.14
CA LEU A 67 8.01 26.99 -3.84
C LEU A 67 6.83 27.34 -2.91
N HIS A 68 6.18 28.48 -3.11
CA HIS A 68 5.01 28.91 -2.33
C HIS A 68 3.76 28.04 -2.54
N ILE A 69 3.50 27.60 -3.77
CA ILE A 69 2.23 26.94 -4.12
C ILE A 69 2.23 25.46 -3.74
N GLN A 70 3.41 24.87 -3.59
CA GLN A 70 3.55 23.44 -3.34
C GLN A 70 2.87 22.93 -2.07
N PRO A 71 2.81 23.67 -0.94
CA PRO A 71 2.36 23.01 0.29
C PRO A 71 0.92 23.34 0.75
N GLU A 72 0.27 24.38 0.23
CA GLU A 72 -1.04 24.83 0.74
C GLU A 72 -1.97 25.42 -0.34
N LEU A 73 -2.58 24.62 -1.22
CA LEU A 73 -3.56 25.21 -2.15
C LEU A 73 -4.89 25.60 -1.45
N CYS A 74 -4.88 26.64 -0.60
CA CYS A 74 -6.04 27.42 -0.17
C CYS A 74 -5.65 28.76 0.50
N GLY A 75 -5.01 29.68 -0.25
CA GLY A 75 -4.80 31.07 0.16
C GLY A 75 -5.36 32.02 -0.90
N PHE A 76 -6.56 32.55 -0.67
CA PHE A 76 -7.25 33.49 -1.53
C PHE A 76 -6.48 34.83 -1.65
N ALA A 77 -5.68 35.01 -2.71
CA ALA A 77 -5.20 36.33 -3.16
C ALA A 77 -4.77 36.28 -4.65
N PRO A 78 -5.17 37.24 -5.51
CA PRO A 78 -4.74 37.29 -6.90
C PRO A 78 -3.51 38.21 -7.08
N PRO A 79 -2.37 37.69 -7.57
CA PRO A 79 -1.59 38.40 -8.60
C PRO A 79 -0.99 37.42 -9.65
N PRO A 80 -0.34 37.90 -10.73
CA PRO A 80 -0.51 37.37 -12.09
C PRO A 80 -0.20 35.87 -12.13
N LEU A 81 -1.21 35.09 -12.47
CA LEU A 81 -1.08 33.66 -12.73
C LEU A 81 -0.11 33.49 -13.90
N ASP A 82 1.15 33.18 -13.58
CA ASP A 82 2.03 32.55 -14.54
C ASP A 82 1.41 31.17 -14.80
N ALA A 83 0.50 31.12 -15.79
CA ALA A 83 -0.40 30.01 -16.03
C ALA A 83 0.36 28.68 -16.21
N PHE A 84 1.62 28.77 -16.65
CA PHE A 84 2.54 27.66 -16.77
C PHE A 84 2.90 27.04 -15.41
N ALA A 85 3.27 27.86 -14.42
CA ALA A 85 3.58 27.38 -13.07
C ALA A 85 2.34 26.74 -12.42
N ALA A 86 1.21 27.45 -12.45
CA ALA A 86 -0.07 26.95 -11.91
C ALA A 86 -0.50 25.61 -12.54
N SER A 87 -0.27 25.42 -13.85
CA SER A 87 -0.61 24.17 -14.55
C SER A 87 0.20 22.98 -14.05
N SER A 88 1.49 23.17 -13.73
CA SER A 88 2.35 22.08 -13.23
C SER A 88 1.92 21.59 -11.84
N TYR A 89 1.44 22.48 -10.98
CA TYR A 89 0.94 22.11 -9.64
C TYR A 89 -0.39 21.36 -9.69
N LEU A 90 -1.33 21.79 -10.55
CA LEU A 90 -2.59 21.08 -10.73
C LEU A 90 -2.38 19.64 -11.23
N ILE A 91 -1.34 19.42 -12.04
CA ILE A 91 -0.94 18.09 -12.49
C ILE A 91 -0.39 17.26 -11.32
N VAL A 92 0.53 17.81 -10.53
CA VAL A 92 1.15 17.09 -9.40
C VAL A 92 0.11 16.70 -8.35
N VAL A 93 -0.71 17.66 -7.90
CA VAL A 93 -1.78 17.42 -6.92
C VAL A 93 -2.83 16.46 -7.49
N GLY A 94 -3.21 16.62 -8.76
CA GLY A 94 -4.13 15.72 -9.43
C GLY A 94 -3.60 14.28 -9.49
N MET A 95 -2.30 14.11 -9.75
CA MET A 95 -1.64 12.81 -9.77
C MET A 95 -1.56 12.17 -8.37
N GLU A 96 -1.32 12.96 -7.32
CA GLU A 96 -1.29 12.47 -5.94
C GLU A 96 -2.67 12.05 -5.45
N LEU A 97 -3.70 12.86 -5.71
CA LEU A 97 -5.08 12.50 -5.46
C LEU A 97 -5.49 11.25 -6.24
N LEU A 98 -5.03 11.11 -7.49
CA LEU A 98 -5.24 9.91 -8.29
C LEU A 98 -4.58 8.67 -7.66
N ILE A 99 -3.37 8.78 -7.13
CA ILE A 99 -2.69 7.66 -6.44
C ILE A 99 -3.46 7.28 -5.17
N LEU A 100 -3.94 8.26 -4.39
CA LEU A 100 -4.74 8.01 -3.21
C LEU A 100 -6.09 7.38 -3.56
N LEU A 101 -6.75 7.84 -4.64
CA LEU A 101 -7.97 7.23 -5.17
C LEU A 101 -7.74 5.79 -5.65
N LEU A 102 -6.68 5.56 -6.42
CA LEU A 102 -6.28 4.22 -6.84
C LEU A 102 -6.00 3.34 -5.64
N ALA A 103 -5.34 3.86 -4.60
CA ALA A 103 -5.09 3.09 -3.38
C ALA A 103 -6.39 2.77 -2.62
N ALA A 104 -7.30 3.74 -2.48
CA ALA A 104 -8.58 3.59 -1.81
C ALA A 104 -9.50 2.60 -2.53
N ILE A 105 -9.41 2.48 -3.86
CA ILE A 105 -10.22 1.54 -4.65
C ILE A 105 -9.54 0.17 -4.77
N LEU A 106 -8.25 0.13 -5.11
CA LEU A 106 -7.54 -1.11 -5.43
C LEU A 106 -7.16 -1.91 -4.17
N ASN A 107 -6.81 -1.27 -3.04
CA ASN A 107 -6.47 -2.02 -1.82
C ASN A 107 -7.63 -2.83 -1.22
N PRO A 108 -8.87 -2.32 -1.09
CA PRO A 108 -9.97 -3.14 -0.61
C PRO A 108 -10.29 -4.27 -1.59
N ILE A 109 -10.29 -4.03 -2.90
CA ILE A 109 -10.52 -5.09 -3.89
C ILE A 109 -9.46 -6.19 -3.78
N ALA A 110 -8.18 -5.81 -3.66
CA ALA A 110 -7.08 -6.77 -3.47
C ALA A 110 -7.08 -7.43 -2.09
N TYR A 111 -7.74 -6.84 -1.10
CA TYR A 111 -7.95 -7.44 0.21
C TYR A 111 -8.99 -8.57 0.13
N TYR A 112 -10.10 -8.35 -0.57
CA TYR A 112 -11.12 -9.38 -0.76
C TYR A 112 -10.59 -10.58 -1.56
N ARG A 113 -9.86 -10.35 -2.67
CA ARG A 113 -9.28 -11.45 -3.47
C ARG A 113 -8.36 -12.36 -2.65
N ARG A 114 -7.57 -11.79 -1.75
CA ARG A 114 -6.67 -12.55 -0.87
C ARG A 114 -7.39 -13.33 0.22
N ARG A 115 -8.55 -12.85 0.66
CA ARG A 115 -9.39 -13.63 1.59
C ARG A 115 -9.95 -14.84 0.87
N ASP A 116 -10.43 -14.67 -0.37
CA ASP A 116 -10.97 -15.76 -1.16
C ASP A 116 -9.89 -16.81 -1.47
N GLU A 117 -8.68 -16.39 -1.87
CA GLU A 117 -7.53 -17.28 -2.09
C GLU A 117 -7.19 -18.12 -0.84
N LYS A 118 -7.12 -17.49 0.34
CA LYS A 118 -6.86 -18.19 1.61
C LYS A 118 -7.99 -19.13 2.02
N VAL A 119 -9.24 -18.72 1.79
CA VAL A 119 -10.40 -19.57 2.08
C VAL A 119 -10.38 -20.80 1.16
N THR A 120 -10.05 -20.63 -0.12
CA THR A 120 -9.88 -21.75 -1.06
C THR A 120 -8.76 -22.69 -0.63
N GLU A 121 -7.60 -22.16 -0.23
CA GLU A 121 -6.48 -22.97 0.29
C GLU A 121 -6.89 -23.81 1.51
N VAL A 122 -7.60 -23.21 2.47
CA VAL A 122 -8.13 -23.92 3.64
C VAL A 122 -9.18 -24.96 3.26
N ILE A 123 -10.05 -24.68 2.28
CA ILE A 123 -11.05 -25.64 1.80
C ILE A 123 -10.37 -26.84 1.14
N GLU A 124 -9.36 -26.62 0.30
CA GLU A 124 -8.58 -27.70 -0.34
C GLU A 124 -7.84 -28.56 0.69
N GLU A 125 -7.31 -27.95 1.76
CA GLU A 125 -6.70 -28.66 2.89
C GLU A 125 -7.72 -29.53 3.62
N ILE A 126 -8.90 -28.99 3.94
CA ILE A 126 -9.99 -29.74 4.59
C ILE A 126 -10.45 -30.90 3.71
N GLU A 127 -10.63 -30.70 2.41
CA GLU A 127 -11.05 -31.76 1.48
C GLU A 127 -9.99 -32.87 1.37
N THR A 128 -8.72 -32.52 1.44
CA THR A 128 -7.61 -33.49 1.46
C THR A 128 -7.64 -34.31 2.75
N ILE A 129 -7.86 -33.68 3.90
CA ILE A 129 -7.99 -34.37 5.19
C ILE A 129 -9.21 -35.29 5.18
N ASP A 130 -10.36 -34.82 4.69
CA ASP A 130 -11.58 -35.63 4.60
C ASP A 130 -11.36 -36.88 3.76
N LYS A 131 -10.67 -36.77 2.62
CA LYS A 131 -10.29 -37.93 1.78
C LYS A 131 -9.38 -38.91 2.52
N ILE A 132 -8.41 -38.42 3.31
CA ILE A 132 -7.52 -39.27 4.10
C ILE A 132 -8.31 -40.01 5.18
N VAL A 133 -9.13 -39.29 5.96
CA VAL A 133 -9.92 -39.85 7.06
C VAL A 133 -10.97 -40.85 6.56
N SER A 134 -11.57 -40.57 5.40
CA SER A 134 -12.54 -41.46 4.74
C SER A 134 -11.89 -42.64 4.01
N SER A 135 -10.56 -42.67 3.90
CA SER A 135 -9.87 -43.77 3.23
C SER A 135 -10.01 -45.09 4.01
N LYS A 136 -10.25 -46.19 3.29
CA LYS A 136 -10.38 -47.53 3.91
C LYS A 136 -9.16 -47.91 4.72
N ASP A 137 -7.97 -47.53 4.27
CA ASP A 137 -6.71 -47.84 4.95
C ASP A 137 -6.61 -47.10 6.29
N TYR A 138 -7.07 -45.85 6.36
CA TYR A 138 -7.12 -45.09 7.60
C TYR A 138 -8.11 -45.71 8.59
N VAL A 139 -9.31 -46.08 8.13
CA VAL A 139 -10.32 -46.74 8.96
C VAL A 139 -9.83 -48.09 9.47
N ALA A 140 -9.25 -48.92 8.60
CA ALA A 140 -8.71 -50.22 8.98
C ALA A 140 -7.56 -50.11 9.99
N ASN A 141 -6.65 -49.15 9.79
CA ASN A 141 -5.58 -48.88 10.75
C ASN A 141 -6.11 -48.34 12.09
N ALA A 142 -7.14 -47.48 12.06
CA ALA A 142 -7.77 -46.98 13.27
C ALA A 142 -8.46 -48.10 14.06
N GLU A 143 -9.21 -48.97 13.40
CA GLU A 143 -9.83 -50.16 14.00
C GLU A 143 -8.79 -51.12 14.59
N ALA A 144 -7.68 -51.34 13.88
CA ALA A 144 -6.58 -52.17 14.37
C ALA A 144 -5.90 -51.57 15.60
N ASN A 145 -5.79 -50.24 15.68
CA ASN A 145 -5.16 -49.56 16.81
C ASN A 145 -6.09 -49.49 18.03
N ILE A 146 -7.41 -49.39 17.83
CA ILE A 146 -8.42 -49.46 18.90
C ILE A 146 -8.46 -50.87 19.50
N ASN A 147 -8.39 -51.90 18.66
CA ASN A 147 -8.41 -53.31 19.10
C ASN A 147 -7.03 -53.84 19.50
N ARG A 148 -6.02 -52.97 19.58
CA ARG A 148 -4.69 -53.37 20.04
C ARG A 148 -4.78 -53.67 21.54
N PRO A 149 -4.32 -54.84 22.02
CA PRO A 149 -4.25 -55.10 23.45
C PRO A 149 -3.45 -53.98 24.10
N THR A 150 -4.04 -53.36 25.13
CA THR A 150 -3.34 -52.30 25.84
C THR A 150 -2.24 -52.93 26.67
N ASP A 151 -1.09 -52.25 26.73
CA ASP A 151 0.01 -52.57 27.64
C ASP A 151 -0.46 -52.66 29.11
N LEU A 152 -1.58 -51.99 29.43
CA LEU A 152 -2.30 -52.14 30.68
C LEU A 152 -2.85 -53.56 30.91
N ASP A 153 -3.37 -54.25 29.90
CA ASP A 153 -3.91 -55.61 30.04
C ASP A 153 -2.79 -56.61 30.34
N ASP A 154 -1.64 -56.47 29.68
CA ASP A 154 -0.44 -57.26 29.94
C ASP A 154 0.18 -56.91 31.31
N ALA A 155 0.20 -55.62 31.69
CA ALA A 155 0.69 -55.17 33.01
C ALA A 155 -0.21 -55.63 34.18
N PHE A 156 -1.53 -55.72 33.97
CA PHE A 156 -2.45 -56.30 34.95
C PHE A 156 -2.26 -57.82 35.09
N ALA A 157 -1.92 -58.53 34.00
CA ALA A 157 -1.63 -59.96 34.02
C ALA A 157 -0.33 -60.31 34.76
N GLU A 158 0.65 -59.39 34.85
CA GLU A 158 1.88 -59.58 35.63
C GLU A 158 1.70 -59.34 37.14
N TRP A 159 0.58 -58.74 37.57
CA TRP A 159 0.32 -58.34 38.96
C TRP A 159 -0.55 -59.33 39.78
N PHE A 160 -1.10 -60.38 39.16
CA PHE A 160 -1.92 -61.42 39.81
C PHE A 160 -1.35 -62.82 39.58
#